data_AF-A0A2H0WUG6-F1
#
_entry.id   AF-A0A2H0WUG6-F1
#
_cell.length_a   1.000
_cell.length_b   1.000
_cell.length_c   1.000
_cell.angle_alpha   90.00
_cell.angle_beta   90.00
_cell.angle_gamma   90.00
#
_symmetry.space_group_name_H-M   'P 1'
#
loop_
_entity.id
_entity.type
_entity.pdbx_description
1 polymer ?
#
loop_
_entity_poly.entity_id
_entity_poly.type
_entity_poly.pdbx_seq_one_letter_code
_entity_poly.pdbx_strand_id
1 'polypeptide(L)'
;MSKNSFRRFFKISSFFCLFFIALFILLYTTGQSNPVEAAGTISNAYDTLTNPRLSFKGIVSGTLGNNIVSLKGGTQPAPDKDVEHLFIGDEICFPGPLQNGCANQTEYSVTSVDIGNTRFLFSPTLVNMVKLNDWAIATQSARHSVTFKPSSALSGTETAPAKILIKIPMTATTGKTSPYYYNDGIPDSDGFDAAGLGVTGAGVIQTYLALSPASLTMLAGSSTYSTIPNFHVITVLFAGTPTSSTQITVDIGTTGADTTKYFINPAKSLTPTRSGTEPGTAHISGKADIWPILIETRNNVDATVDAGTVRVAPVEGVQVSAYVDQTLTFKMCGVKTDKTLNDTYEATCTFAGVG
;
A
#
# COMPACT_ATOMS: atom_id res chain seq x y z
N MET A 1 35.72 59.96 14.07
CA MET A 1 34.36 59.65 13.58
C MET A 1 33.36 60.09 14.64
N SER A 2 32.40 60.98 14.35
CA SER A 2 31.50 61.49 15.40
C SER A 2 30.60 60.37 15.93
N LYS A 3 30.19 60.44 17.20
CA LYS A 3 29.26 59.47 17.82
C LYS A 3 27.97 59.29 17.01
N ASN A 4 27.56 60.34 16.30
CA ASN A 4 26.40 60.32 15.40
C ASN A 4 26.68 59.60 14.09
N SER A 5 27.91 59.69 13.56
CA SER A 5 28.36 58.98 12.36
C SER A 5 28.42 57.47 12.59
N PHE A 6 28.89 57.04 13.76
CA PHE A 6 28.96 55.62 14.15
C PHE A 6 27.58 54.99 14.34
N ARG A 7 26.65 55.71 14.99
CA ARG A 7 25.26 55.26 15.13
C ARG A 7 24.52 55.14 13.79
N ARG A 8 24.80 56.04 12.82
CA ARG A 8 24.23 55.95 11.47
C ARG A 8 24.78 54.76 10.70
N PHE A 9 26.09 54.51 10.78
CA PHE A 9 26.72 53.36 10.13
C PHE A 9 26.19 52.03 10.67
N PHE A 10 26.02 51.90 11.98
CA PHE A 10 25.50 50.67 12.60
C PHE A 10 24.04 50.39 12.22
N LYS A 11 23.21 51.44 12.11
CA LYS A 11 21.81 51.30 11.66
C LYS A 11 21.72 50.86 10.19
N ILE A 12 22.56 51.42 9.33
CA ILE A 12 22.61 51.06 7.91
C ILE A 12 23.09 49.61 7.75
N SER A 13 24.18 49.23 8.45
CA SER A 13 24.70 47.86 8.42
C SER A 13 23.69 46.83 8.93
N SER A 14 22.98 47.13 10.03
CA SER A 14 21.93 46.25 10.56
C SER A 14 20.75 46.10 9.60
N PHE A 15 20.34 47.18 8.93
CA PHE A 15 19.28 47.14 7.92
C PHE A 15 19.66 46.27 6.71
N PHE A 16 20.88 46.40 6.20
CA PHE A 16 21.36 45.54 5.11
C PHE A 16 21.43 44.07 5.55
N CYS A 17 21.90 43.78 6.76
CA CYS A 17 21.98 42.41 7.26
C CYS A 17 20.58 41.76 7.36
N LEU A 18 19.58 42.49 7.87
CA LEU A 18 18.20 42.01 7.92
C LEU A 18 17.57 41.86 6.53
N PHE A 19 17.88 42.77 5.59
CA PHE A 19 17.44 42.66 4.21
C PHE A 19 17.99 41.41 3.52
N PHE A 20 19.28 41.10 3.69
CA PHE A 20 19.88 39.88 3.11
C PHE A 20 19.32 38.60 3.76
N ILE A 21 19.06 38.60 5.07
CA ILE A 21 18.42 37.46 5.74
C ILE A 21 16.99 37.27 5.21
N ALA A 22 16.21 38.34 5.09
CA ALA A 22 14.85 38.28 4.55
C ALA A 22 14.83 37.84 3.08
N LEU A 23 15.76 38.32 2.26
CA LEU A 23 15.92 37.90 0.87
C LEU A 23 16.35 36.43 0.77
N PHE A 24 17.25 35.97 1.64
CA PHE A 24 17.66 34.56 1.70
C PHE A 24 16.50 33.66 2.12
N ILE A 25 15.71 34.05 3.14
CA ILE A 25 14.49 33.32 3.54
C ILE A 25 13.48 33.32 2.39
N LEU A 26 13.27 34.45 1.71
CA LEU A 26 12.36 34.53 0.56
C LEU A 26 12.83 33.61 -0.56
N LEU A 27 14.10 33.67 -0.95
CA LEU A 27 14.68 32.81 -2.00
C LEU A 27 14.71 31.33 -1.59
N TYR A 28 14.89 31.01 -0.30
CA TYR A 28 14.85 29.64 0.20
C TYR A 28 13.42 29.09 0.24
N THR A 29 12.45 29.91 0.63
CA THR A 29 11.02 29.54 0.69
C THR A 29 10.35 29.52 -0.67
N THR A 30 10.76 30.36 -1.62
CA THR A 30 10.22 30.37 -3.00
C THR A 30 11.06 29.56 -4.00
N GLY A 31 12.33 29.32 -3.69
CA GLY A 31 13.27 28.54 -4.50
C GLY A 31 13.26 27.05 -4.19
N GLN A 32 12.66 26.64 -3.06
CA GLN A 32 12.01 25.34 -3.02
C GLN A 32 10.74 25.45 -3.86
N SER A 33 10.91 25.27 -5.17
CA SER A 33 9.85 24.67 -5.95
C SER A 33 9.46 23.40 -5.20
N ASN A 34 8.34 23.45 -4.47
CA ASN A 34 7.47 22.30 -4.42
C ASN A 34 7.49 21.75 -5.84
N PRO A 35 7.83 20.47 -6.10
CA PRO A 35 7.60 19.93 -7.42
C PRO A 35 6.13 20.26 -7.66
N VAL A 36 5.91 21.19 -8.60
CA VAL A 36 4.58 21.51 -9.08
C VAL A 36 3.96 20.13 -9.28
N GLU A 37 2.79 19.86 -8.70
CA GLU A 37 1.94 18.82 -9.25
C GLU A 37 1.85 19.20 -10.72
N ALA A 38 2.75 18.63 -11.54
CA ALA A 38 2.95 19.08 -12.90
C ALA A 38 1.56 18.98 -13.48
N ALA A 39 0.97 20.11 -13.88
CA ALA A 39 -0.35 20.13 -14.49
C ALA A 39 -0.27 19.08 -15.59
N GLY A 40 -0.85 17.91 -15.32
CA GLY A 40 -0.42 16.70 -15.99
C GLY A 40 -0.77 16.85 -17.45
N THR A 41 0.19 16.70 -18.35
CA THR A 41 -0.14 16.63 -19.78
C THR A 41 -0.80 15.29 -20.08
N ILE A 42 -0.55 14.28 -19.26
CA ILE A 42 -1.21 12.99 -19.33
C ILE A 42 -2.69 13.10 -18.92
N SER A 43 -3.59 12.46 -19.68
CA SER A 43 -5.04 12.45 -19.45
C SER A 43 -5.60 11.04 -19.20
N ASN A 44 -6.83 10.97 -18.66
CA ASN A 44 -7.52 9.72 -18.31
C ASN A 44 -6.65 8.73 -17.51
N ALA A 45 -5.80 9.29 -16.64
CA ALA A 45 -4.81 8.53 -15.94
C ALA A 45 -5.39 7.97 -14.63
N TYR A 46 -5.21 6.68 -14.40
CA TYR A 46 -5.60 6.01 -13.16
C TYR A 46 -4.70 4.80 -12.88
N ASP A 47 -4.69 4.37 -11.63
CA ASP A 47 -4.04 3.13 -11.21
C ASP A 47 -5.07 2.27 -10.45
N THR A 48 -5.00 0.96 -10.64
CA THR A 48 -5.84 -0.01 -9.92
C THR A 48 -4.99 -1.09 -9.30
N LEU A 49 -5.40 -1.55 -8.11
CA LEU A 49 -4.76 -2.64 -7.39
C LEU A 49 -5.60 -3.90 -7.50
N THR A 50 -4.95 -5.04 -7.74
CA THR A 50 -5.64 -6.35 -7.68
C THR A 50 -6.17 -6.68 -6.29
N ASN A 51 -5.54 -6.13 -5.24
CA ASN A 51 -6.01 -6.19 -3.86
C ASN A 51 -5.71 -4.83 -3.20
N PRO A 52 -6.69 -3.96 -2.99
CA PRO A 52 -6.47 -2.64 -2.42
C PRO A 52 -6.36 -2.65 -0.89
N ARG A 53 -6.14 -3.79 -0.24
CA ARG A 53 -6.10 -3.84 1.22
C ARG A 53 -4.73 -3.43 1.77
N LEU A 54 -4.70 -2.57 2.78
CA LEU A 54 -3.49 -2.32 3.57
C LEU A 54 -2.99 -3.60 4.26
N SER A 55 -1.68 -3.70 4.46
CA SER A 55 -1.09 -4.76 5.27
C SER A 55 -1.24 -4.48 6.76
N PHE A 56 -1.36 -5.52 7.57
CA PHE A 56 -1.38 -5.38 9.03
C PHE A 56 0.02 -5.51 9.60
N LYS A 57 0.39 -4.61 10.52
CA LYS A 57 1.69 -4.63 11.22
C LYS A 57 1.57 -4.05 12.63
N GLY A 58 1.45 -4.94 13.61
CA GLY A 58 1.38 -4.63 15.03
C GLY A 58 2.59 -5.12 15.82
N ILE A 59 2.78 -4.60 17.03
CA ILE A 59 3.79 -5.09 17.99
C ILE A 59 3.11 -5.93 19.06
N VAL A 60 3.67 -7.09 19.37
CA VAL A 60 3.15 -8.01 20.39
C VAL A 60 3.43 -7.53 21.81
N SER A 61 2.38 -7.50 22.64
CA SER A 61 2.44 -7.23 24.10
C SER A 61 2.53 -8.51 24.93
N GLY A 62 2.16 -9.67 24.36
CA GLY A 62 2.30 -10.98 24.98
C GLY A 62 1.37 -12.00 24.34
N THR A 63 1.45 -13.24 24.82
CA THR A 63 0.55 -14.34 24.44
C THR A 63 -0.33 -14.75 25.62
N LEU A 64 -1.56 -15.18 25.33
CA LEU A 64 -2.44 -15.81 26.30
C LEU A 64 -2.63 -17.27 25.88
N GLY A 65 -1.92 -18.19 26.54
CA GLY A 65 -1.78 -19.55 26.03
C GLY A 65 -0.98 -19.58 24.72
N ASN A 66 -1.31 -20.52 23.83
CA ASN A 66 -0.53 -20.81 22.62
C ASN A 66 -1.22 -20.38 21.32
N ASN A 67 -2.40 -19.77 21.37
CA ASN A 67 -3.18 -19.41 20.17
C ASN A 67 -3.82 -18.02 20.25
N ILE A 68 -3.46 -17.22 21.27
CA ILE A 68 -3.94 -15.85 21.43
C ILE A 68 -2.72 -14.94 21.54
N VAL A 69 -2.70 -13.90 20.72
CA VAL A 69 -1.72 -12.82 20.80
C VAL A 69 -2.44 -11.54 21.19
N SER A 70 -1.82 -10.77 22.08
CA SER A 70 -2.21 -9.40 22.39
C SER A 70 -1.21 -8.44 21.75
N LEU A 71 -1.69 -7.35 21.16
CA LEU A 71 -0.85 -6.26 20.67
C LEU A 71 -0.59 -5.22 21.77
N LYS A 72 0.47 -4.45 21.57
CA LYS A 72 0.77 -3.22 22.32
C LYS A 72 -0.07 -2.09 21.75
N GLY A 73 -1.15 -1.75 22.45
CA GLY A 73 -1.88 -0.50 22.19
C GLY A 73 -1.11 0.75 22.64
N GLY A 74 -1.66 1.93 22.33
CA GLY A 74 -1.19 3.21 22.89
C GLY A 74 -0.18 3.98 22.04
N THR A 75 0.85 4.58 22.68
CA THR A 75 1.76 5.57 22.05
C THR A 75 2.99 4.97 21.37
N GLN A 76 3.05 3.65 21.19
CA GLN A 76 4.18 3.00 20.52
C GLN A 76 4.15 3.25 19.00
N PRO A 77 5.31 3.29 18.32
CA PRO A 77 5.40 3.51 16.88
C PRO A 77 5.10 2.22 16.10
N ALA A 78 3.92 1.64 16.31
CA ALA A 78 3.40 0.52 15.52
C ALA A 78 2.31 1.03 14.57
N PRO A 79 2.35 0.68 13.26
CA PRO A 79 1.30 1.01 12.29
C PRO A 79 -0.09 0.66 12.81
N ASP A 80 -0.23 -0.57 13.29
CA ASP A 80 -1.44 -1.09 13.89
C ASP A 80 -1.30 -1.17 15.42
N LYS A 81 -2.25 -0.54 16.13
CA LYS A 81 -2.30 -0.48 17.60
C LYS A 81 -3.42 -1.31 18.20
N ASP A 82 -4.32 -1.76 17.35
CA ASP A 82 -5.47 -2.59 17.61
C ASP A 82 -5.53 -3.68 16.54
N VAL A 83 -6.55 -4.53 16.63
CA VAL A 83 -6.74 -5.65 15.71
C VAL A 83 -7.84 -5.40 14.68
N GLU A 84 -8.38 -4.18 14.59
CA GLU A 84 -9.57 -3.88 13.78
C GLU A 84 -9.29 -3.97 12.27
N HIS A 85 -8.01 -3.95 11.89
CA HIS A 85 -7.55 -4.12 10.53
C HIS A 85 -7.13 -5.56 10.19
N LEU A 86 -7.32 -6.50 11.13
CA LEU A 86 -7.10 -7.91 10.91
C LEU A 86 -8.44 -8.61 10.62
N PHE A 87 -8.45 -9.55 9.68
CA PHE A 87 -9.64 -10.33 9.31
C PHE A 87 -9.42 -11.81 9.58
N ILE A 88 -10.52 -12.49 9.86
CA ILE A 88 -10.52 -13.96 9.92
C ILE A 88 -10.07 -14.50 8.56
N GLY A 89 -9.13 -15.43 8.57
CA GLY A 89 -8.51 -16.02 7.39
C GLY A 89 -7.16 -15.40 7.03
N ASP A 90 -6.83 -14.22 7.55
CA ASP A 90 -5.52 -13.60 7.29
C ASP A 90 -4.37 -14.48 7.75
N GLU A 91 -3.31 -14.53 6.95
CA GLU A 91 -2.07 -15.18 7.31
C GLU A 91 -1.20 -14.22 8.11
N ILE A 92 -1.01 -14.51 9.39
CA ILE A 92 -0.16 -13.78 10.31
C ILE A 92 1.20 -14.47 10.47
N CYS A 93 2.22 -13.64 10.44
CA CYS A 93 3.62 -13.97 10.55
C CYS A 93 4.23 -13.27 11.77
N PHE A 94 5.06 -13.97 12.53
CA PHE A 94 5.77 -13.42 13.68
C PHE A 94 7.28 -13.40 13.41
N PRO A 95 7.86 -12.35 12.82
CA PRO A 95 9.27 -12.36 12.38
C PRO A 95 10.28 -12.01 13.50
N GLY A 96 9.84 -11.93 14.75
CA GLY A 96 10.64 -11.41 15.85
C GLY A 96 10.90 -9.90 15.73
N PRO A 97 11.72 -9.30 16.60
CA PRO A 97 11.90 -7.84 16.65
C PRO A 97 12.74 -7.30 15.48
N LEU A 98 13.56 -8.16 14.85
CA LEU A 98 14.43 -7.81 13.73
C LEU A 98 13.74 -7.90 12.37
N GLN A 99 12.51 -8.41 12.30
CA GLN A 99 11.70 -8.47 11.07
C GLN A 99 12.38 -9.23 9.91
N ASN A 100 13.12 -10.30 10.20
CA ASN A 100 13.86 -11.06 9.17
C ASN A 100 13.06 -12.28 8.68
N GLY A 101 11.90 -12.01 8.07
CA GLY A 101 10.94 -13.04 7.63
C GLY A 101 10.30 -13.81 8.79
N CYS A 102 9.30 -14.64 8.50
CA CYS A 102 8.54 -15.34 9.54
C CYS A 102 9.45 -16.25 10.38
N ALA A 103 9.31 -16.16 11.71
CA ALA A 103 10.05 -17.06 12.59
C ALA A 103 9.73 -18.51 12.23
N ASN A 104 10.78 -19.30 11.99
CA ASN A 104 10.69 -20.70 11.54
C ASN A 104 9.90 -20.89 10.24
N GLN A 105 9.78 -19.85 9.40
CA GLN A 105 9.00 -19.88 8.15
C GLN A 105 7.57 -20.39 8.38
N THR A 106 6.99 -20.08 9.54
CA THR A 106 5.65 -20.52 9.91
C THR A 106 4.69 -19.34 9.85
N GLU A 107 3.60 -19.53 9.13
CA GLU A 107 2.46 -18.63 9.07
C GLU A 107 1.28 -19.27 9.81
N TYR A 108 0.42 -18.41 10.34
CA TYR A 108 -0.75 -18.82 11.11
C TYR A 108 -1.97 -18.15 10.51
N SER A 109 -3.11 -18.82 10.46
CA SER A 109 -4.35 -18.18 10.00
C SER A 109 -5.12 -17.60 11.19
N VAL A 110 -5.54 -16.34 11.09
CA VAL A 110 -6.38 -15.67 12.07
C VAL A 110 -7.75 -16.34 12.11
N THR A 111 -8.18 -16.77 13.29
CA THR A 111 -9.45 -17.50 13.48
C THR A 111 -10.51 -16.66 14.17
N SER A 112 -10.11 -15.68 14.98
CA SER A 112 -11.02 -14.67 15.50
C SER A 112 -10.28 -13.38 15.88
N VAL A 113 -11.03 -12.29 15.92
CA VAL A 113 -10.53 -10.94 16.24
C VAL A 113 -11.41 -10.35 17.33
N ASP A 114 -10.82 -9.89 18.42
CA ASP A 114 -11.53 -9.26 19.54
C ASP A 114 -11.66 -7.75 19.27
N ILE A 115 -12.72 -7.38 18.52
CA ILE A 115 -12.99 -6.00 18.10
C ILE A 115 -13.19 -5.08 19.32
N GLY A 116 -12.56 -3.90 19.30
CA GLY A 116 -12.50 -2.99 20.44
C GLY A 116 -11.43 -3.34 21.49
N ASN A 117 -10.61 -4.35 21.21
CA ASN A 117 -9.47 -4.77 22.04
C ASN A 117 -8.19 -4.87 21.18
N THR A 118 -7.13 -5.45 21.74
CA THR A 118 -5.84 -5.66 21.05
C THR A 118 -5.54 -7.14 20.81
N ARG A 119 -6.56 -8.01 20.83
CA ARG A 119 -6.37 -9.46 20.86
C ARG A 119 -6.94 -10.16 19.63
N PHE A 120 -6.24 -11.17 19.18
CA PHE A 120 -6.75 -12.06 18.14
C PHE A 120 -6.33 -13.51 18.40
N LEU A 121 -7.12 -14.43 17.88
CA LEU A 121 -6.86 -15.86 17.87
C LEU A 121 -6.32 -16.29 16.52
N PHE A 122 -5.50 -17.33 16.52
CA PHE A 122 -4.97 -17.91 15.29
C PHE A 122 -4.79 -19.43 15.41
N SER A 123 -4.56 -20.08 14.28
CA SER A 123 -4.30 -21.52 14.17
C SER A 123 -3.24 -21.78 13.10
N PRO A 124 -2.35 -22.78 13.26
CA PRO A 124 -2.22 -23.68 14.40
C PRO A 124 -1.71 -22.98 15.67
N THR A 125 -1.69 -23.69 16.80
CA THR A 125 -1.08 -23.15 18.03
C THR A 125 0.43 -22.96 17.85
N LEU A 126 0.99 -21.93 18.48
CA LEU A 126 2.42 -21.70 18.59
C LEU A 126 3.15 -22.93 19.14
N VAL A 127 4.22 -23.32 18.43
CA VAL A 127 5.19 -24.30 18.94
C VAL A 127 6.15 -23.62 19.93
N ASN A 128 6.45 -22.34 19.72
CA ASN A 128 7.28 -21.51 20.59
C ASN A 128 6.54 -20.21 20.90
N MET A 129 6.57 -19.74 22.15
CA MET A 129 5.93 -18.47 22.50
C MET A 129 6.55 -17.30 21.72
N VAL A 130 5.69 -16.46 21.15
CA VAL A 130 6.05 -15.15 20.61
C VAL A 130 6.46 -14.25 21.76
N LYS A 131 7.58 -13.54 21.62
CA LYS A 131 8.15 -12.72 22.68
C LYS A 131 7.53 -11.33 22.69
N LEU A 132 7.63 -10.67 23.84
CA LEU A 132 7.33 -9.25 23.96
C LEU A 132 8.18 -8.45 22.96
N ASN A 133 7.54 -7.52 22.24
CA ASN A 133 8.14 -6.70 21.16
C ASN A 133 8.40 -7.43 19.84
N ASP A 134 8.00 -8.70 19.69
CA ASP A 134 7.94 -9.30 18.38
C ASP A 134 6.89 -8.57 17.53
N TRP A 135 7.06 -8.59 16.21
CA TRP A 135 6.05 -8.09 15.29
C TRP A 135 5.01 -9.16 15.00
N ALA A 136 3.78 -8.73 14.75
CA ALA A 136 2.70 -9.54 14.18
C ALA A 136 2.31 -8.89 12.85
N ILE A 137 2.48 -9.62 11.75
CA ILE A 137 2.40 -9.06 10.40
C ILE A 137 1.47 -9.91 9.54
N ALA A 138 0.46 -9.29 8.93
CA ALA A 138 -0.36 -9.93 7.90
C ALA A 138 -0.14 -9.18 6.59
N THR A 139 0.60 -9.79 5.68
CA THR A 139 1.01 -9.15 4.42
C THR A 139 -0.14 -9.15 3.44
N GLN A 140 -0.46 -7.97 2.91
CA GLN A 140 -1.33 -7.82 1.76
C GLN A 140 -0.48 -7.39 0.57
N SER A 141 -0.82 -7.89 -0.61
CA SER A 141 -0.03 -7.67 -1.81
C SER A 141 -0.91 -7.40 -3.02
N ALA A 142 -0.43 -6.57 -3.93
CA ALA A 142 -1.15 -6.20 -5.13
C ALA A 142 -0.24 -6.06 -6.35
N ARG A 143 -0.84 -6.24 -7.51
CA ARG A 143 -0.31 -5.74 -8.78
C ARG A 143 -0.93 -4.39 -9.08
N HIS A 144 -0.13 -3.50 -9.65
CA HIS A 144 -0.58 -2.21 -10.15
C HIS A 144 -0.95 -2.33 -11.63
N SER A 145 -1.99 -1.62 -12.04
CA SER A 145 -2.39 -1.47 -13.44
C SER A 145 -2.54 0.00 -13.74
N VAL A 146 -1.46 0.59 -14.22
CA VAL A 146 -1.35 2.03 -14.46
C VAL A 146 -1.78 2.31 -15.89
N THR A 147 -2.91 3.00 -16.04
CA THR A 147 -3.51 3.34 -17.33
C THR A 147 -3.47 4.83 -17.55
N PHE A 148 -3.14 5.28 -18.77
CA PHE A 148 -3.14 6.70 -19.12
C PHE A 148 -3.18 6.97 -20.63
N LYS A 149 -3.35 8.23 -21.02
CA LYS A 149 -3.20 8.73 -22.41
C LYS A 149 -2.16 9.86 -22.46
N PRO A 150 -1.10 9.77 -23.28
CA PRO A 150 -0.12 10.85 -23.42
C PRO A 150 -0.74 12.07 -24.12
N SER A 151 -0.28 13.30 -23.87
CA SER A 151 -0.78 14.47 -24.62
C SER A 151 -0.17 14.57 -26.01
N SER A 152 1.01 13.99 -26.17
CA SER A 152 1.83 14.09 -27.37
C SER A 152 2.08 12.69 -27.93
N ALA A 153 2.25 12.60 -29.25
CA ALA A 153 2.64 11.35 -29.86
C ALA A 153 4.02 10.93 -29.34
N LEU A 154 4.17 9.67 -28.96
CA LEU A 154 5.47 9.09 -28.62
C LEU A 154 5.97 8.32 -29.85
N SER A 155 7.28 8.25 -30.01
CA SER A 155 7.89 7.44 -31.05
C SER A 155 9.11 6.74 -30.48
N GLY A 156 9.06 5.42 -30.45
CA GLY A 156 10.17 4.55 -30.11
C GLY A 156 10.40 3.53 -31.22
N THR A 157 11.67 3.22 -31.49
CA THR A 157 12.08 2.10 -32.34
C THR A 157 12.87 1.10 -31.51
N GLU A 158 13.14 -0.09 -32.05
CA GLU A 158 13.97 -1.09 -31.35
C GLU A 158 15.39 -0.56 -31.05
N THR A 159 15.94 0.27 -31.93
CA THR A 159 17.29 0.85 -31.78
C THR A 159 17.30 2.20 -31.05
N ALA A 160 16.14 2.82 -30.88
CA ALA A 160 15.97 4.11 -30.21
C ALA A 160 14.61 4.13 -29.47
N PRO A 161 14.48 3.39 -28.36
CA PRO A 161 13.20 3.21 -27.68
C PRO A 161 12.72 4.46 -26.98
N ALA A 162 11.40 4.64 -26.96
CA ALA A 162 10.76 5.56 -26.03
C ALA A 162 10.63 4.88 -24.65
N LYS A 163 10.41 5.69 -23.61
CA LYS A 163 10.34 5.19 -22.23
C LYS A 163 9.06 5.61 -21.53
N ILE A 164 8.58 4.75 -20.64
CA ILE A 164 7.58 5.07 -19.61
C ILE A 164 8.27 4.85 -18.27
N LEU A 165 8.29 5.85 -17.41
CA LEU A 165 8.77 5.75 -16.03
C LEU A 165 7.55 5.83 -15.12
N ILE A 166 7.37 4.81 -14.29
CA ILE A 166 6.34 4.76 -13.25
C ILE A 166 7.07 4.79 -11.92
N LYS A 167 6.76 5.80 -11.09
CA LYS A 167 7.38 5.99 -9.79
C LYS A 167 6.36 5.62 -8.71
N ILE A 168 6.60 4.52 -8.03
CA ILE A 168 5.74 4.01 -6.96
C ILE A 168 6.36 4.36 -5.61
N PRO A 169 5.64 5.07 -4.73
CA PRO A 169 5.88 5.15 -3.30
C PRO A 169 6.63 3.98 -2.66
N MET A 170 7.84 4.23 -2.15
CA MET A 170 8.57 3.32 -1.24
C MET A 170 9.10 4.03 0.02
N THR A 171 9.33 3.28 1.10
CA THR A 171 9.92 3.85 2.32
C THR A 171 11.25 4.55 2.06
N ALA A 172 11.43 5.72 2.69
CA ALA A 172 12.63 6.52 2.55
C ALA A 172 13.88 5.73 2.97
N THR A 173 14.92 5.79 2.14
CA THR A 173 16.24 5.19 2.42
C THR A 173 17.14 6.10 3.25
N THR A 174 16.81 7.41 3.34
CA THR A 174 17.64 8.39 4.04
C THR A 174 17.65 8.17 5.55
N GLY A 175 18.85 8.03 6.14
CA GLY A 175 19.02 7.86 7.59
C GLY A 175 18.77 6.44 8.11
N LYS A 176 18.43 5.50 7.25
CA LYS A 176 18.24 4.08 7.59
C LYS A 176 19.52 3.30 7.29
N THR A 177 19.99 2.49 8.25
CA THR A 177 21.28 1.76 8.16
C THR A 177 21.17 0.37 7.52
N SER A 178 19.96 -0.16 7.35
CA SER A 178 19.72 -1.38 6.56
C SER A 178 19.30 -1.01 5.14
N PRO A 179 19.94 -1.55 4.09
CA PRO A 179 19.64 -1.20 2.70
C PRO A 179 18.33 -1.83 2.17
N TYR A 180 17.58 -2.57 3.00
CA TYR A 180 16.50 -3.45 2.53
C TYR A 180 15.08 -3.04 2.90
N TYR A 181 14.86 -1.88 3.54
CA TYR A 181 13.49 -1.55 4.04
C TYR A 181 12.42 -1.51 2.97
N TYR A 182 12.77 -1.24 1.71
CA TYR A 182 11.81 -1.15 0.60
C TYR A 182 11.72 -2.46 -0.21
N ASN A 183 12.47 -3.50 0.18
CA ASN A 183 12.48 -4.79 -0.50
C ASN A 183 12.87 -5.95 0.44
N ASP A 184 12.44 -5.92 1.70
CA ASP A 184 12.73 -6.96 2.69
C ASP A 184 11.59 -7.97 2.87
N GLY A 185 10.47 -7.77 2.18
CA GLY A 185 9.32 -8.65 2.27
C GLY A 185 8.42 -8.35 3.47
N ILE A 186 8.67 -7.23 4.14
CA ILE A 186 7.90 -6.79 5.29
C ILE A 186 7.13 -5.52 4.92
N PRO A 187 5.82 -5.45 5.21
CA PRO A 187 5.06 -4.25 4.97
C PRO A 187 5.64 -3.02 5.68
N ASP A 188 5.68 -1.93 4.95
CA ASP A 188 6.18 -0.64 5.39
C ASP A 188 5.03 0.32 5.73
N SER A 189 5.22 1.22 6.70
CA SER A 189 4.22 2.27 6.97
C SER A 189 4.21 3.39 5.93
N ASP A 190 5.29 3.55 5.18
CA ASP A 190 5.52 4.74 4.34
C ASP A 190 5.66 4.42 2.85
N GLY A 191 5.23 3.24 2.40
CA GLY A 191 5.21 2.90 0.99
C GLY A 191 5.01 1.42 0.70
N PHE A 192 4.99 1.09 -0.59
CA PHE A 192 5.00 -0.29 -1.07
C PHE A 192 6.41 -0.88 -0.89
N ASP A 193 6.47 -2.21 -0.81
CA ASP A 193 7.71 -2.98 -0.78
C ASP A 193 7.81 -3.88 -2.03
N ALA A 194 8.98 -3.90 -2.64
CA ALA A 194 9.23 -4.54 -3.94
C ALA A 194 9.70 -6.00 -3.84
N ALA A 195 9.85 -6.59 -2.65
CA ALA A 195 10.36 -7.95 -2.48
C ALA A 195 9.47 -9.00 -3.18
N GLY A 196 8.15 -8.77 -3.20
CA GLY A 196 7.19 -9.65 -3.88
C GLY A 196 7.34 -9.69 -5.41
N LEU A 197 8.05 -8.73 -6.01
CA LEU A 197 8.38 -8.78 -7.43
C LEU A 197 9.50 -9.79 -7.69
N GLY A 198 10.26 -10.20 -6.67
CA GLY A 198 11.34 -11.16 -6.79
C GLY A 198 12.66 -10.54 -7.27
N VAL A 199 13.74 -11.23 -6.92
CA VAL A 199 15.11 -10.87 -7.26
C VAL A 199 15.77 -11.94 -8.12
N THR A 200 16.63 -11.55 -9.05
CA THR A 200 17.50 -12.51 -9.75
C THR A 200 18.60 -13.01 -8.82
N GLY A 201 19.33 -14.05 -9.24
CA GLY A 201 20.54 -14.51 -8.53
C GLY A 201 21.63 -13.44 -8.39
N ALA A 202 21.54 -12.32 -9.12
CA ALA A 202 22.42 -11.16 -8.97
C ALA A 202 21.87 -10.08 -8.01
N GLY A 203 20.76 -10.35 -7.32
CA GLY A 203 20.12 -9.39 -6.39
C GLY A 203 19.36 -8.27 -7.07
N VAL A 204 19.09 -8.37 -8.37
CA VAL A 204 18.36 -7.34 -9.14
C VAL A 204 16.86 -7.63 -9.10
N ILE A 205 16.07 -6.67 -8.61
CA ILE A 205 14.61 -6.75 -8.64
C ILE A 205 14.13 -6.74 -10.08
N GLN A 206 13.25 -7.67 -10.40
CA GLN A 206 12.61 -7.77 -11.72
C GLN A 206 11.30 -6.98 -11.71
N THR A 207 10.92 -6.40 -12.85
CA THR A 207 9.72 -5.56 -12.92
C THR A 207 8.45 -6.35 -13.22
N TYR A 208 8.55 -7.51 -13.89
CA TYR A 208 7.42 -8.35 -14.34
C TYR A 208 6.28 -7.51 -14.95
N LEU A 209 6.38 -7.23 -16.25
CA LEU A 209 5.51 -6.25 -16.89
C LEU A 209 4.68 -6.85 -18.02
N ALA A 210 3.44 -6.35 -18.15
CA ALA A 210 2.67 -6.43 -19.38
C ALA A 210 2.38 -5.00 -19.87
N LEU A 211 2.41 -4.82 -21.19
CA LEU A 211 2.16 -3.53 -21.84
C LEU A 211 1.01 -3.71 -22.83
N SER A 212 0.05 -2.79 -22.79
CA SER A 212 -1.01 -2.71 -23.79
C SER A 212 -1.17 -1.26 -24.29
N PRO A 213 -1.68 -1.06 -25.51
CA PRO A 213 -2.17 -2.05 -26.47
C PRO A 213 -1.05 -2.89 -27.09
N ALA A 214 -1.40 -4.03 -27.69
CA ALA A 214 -0.44 -4.94 -28.35
C ALA A 214 0.35 -4.30 -29.52
N SER A 215 -0.09 -3.14 -30.01
CA SER A 215 0.67 -2.34 -30.98
C SER A 215 1.91 -1.68 -30.39
N LEU A 216 2.05 -1.65 -29.06
CA LEU A 216 3.28 -1.26 -28.36
C LEU A 216 4.05 -2.52 -27.98
N THR A 217 5.31 -2.57 -28.39
CA THR A 217 6.18 -3.71 -28.09
C THR A 217 7.17 -3.31 -27.01
N MET A 218 7.04 -3.91 -25.83
CA MET A 218 8.07 -3.80 -24.81
C MET A 218 9.34 -4.51 -25.31
N LEU A 219 10.48 -3.84 -25.26
CA LEU A 219 11.73 -4.42 -25.74
C LEU A 219 12.24 -5.46 -24.72
N ALA A 220 12.56 -6.67 -25.21
CA ALA A 220 12.96 -7.78 -24.35
C ALA A 220 14.19 -7.44 -23.50
N GLY A 221 14.13 -7.74 -22.19
CA GLY A 221 15.25 -7.55 -21.25
C GLY A 221 15.65 -6.10 -20.97
N SER A 222 14.84 -5.13 -21.41
CA SER A 222 15.21 -3.70 -21.37
C SER A 222 14.48 -2.89 -20.31
N SER A 223 13.34 -3.40 -19.81
CA SER A 223 12.64 -2.78 -18.68
C SER A 223 13.43 -3.00 -17.39
N THR A 224 13.56 -1.96 -16.58
CA THR A 224 14.43 -1.97 -15.41
C THR A 224 13.72 -1.48 -14.16
N TYR A 225 14.17 -2.00 -13.02
CA TYR A 225 13.84 -1.48 -11.70
C TYR A 225 15.03 -0.67 -11.18
N SER A 226 14.75 0.48 -10.59
CA SER A 226 15.71 1.26 -9.82
C SER A 226 15.00 1.97 -8.67
N THR A 227 15.74 2.72 -7.86
CA THR A 227 15.17 3.53 -6.80
C THR A 227 15.71 4.96 -6.88
N ILE A 228 14.85 5.90 -6.52
CA ILE A 228 15.21 7.28 -6.19
C ILE A 228 14.68 7.57 -4.79
N PRO A 229 15.07 8.67 -4.12
CA PRO A 229 14.52 8.98 -2.80
C PRO A 229 12.99 8.88 -2.78
N ASN A 230 12.45 8.01 -1.91
CA ASN A 230 11.03 7.75 -1.68
C ASN A 230 10.24 7.03 -2.79
N PHE A 231 10.87 6.60 -3.89
CA PHE A 231 10.17 5.89 -4.96
C PHE A 231 10.95 4.70 -5.52
N HIS A 232 10.23 3.59 -5.71
CA HIS A 232 10.54 2.60 -6.74
C HIS A 232 10.38 3.24 -8.11
N VAL A 233 11.30 2.99 -9.04
CA VAL A 233 11.22 3.48 -10.42
C VAL A 233 11.21 2.30 -11.36
N ILE A 234 10.06 2.08 -11.99
CA ILE A 234 9.85 1.08 -13.02
C ILE A 234 10.00 1.77 -14.37
N THR A 235 11.02 1.37 -15.13
CA THR A 235 11.26 1.91 -16.47
C THR A 235 10.84 0.88 -17.51
N VAL A 236 9.93 1.24 -18.40
CA VAL A 236 9.48 0.43 -19.52
C VAL A 236 10.05 1.02 -20.80
N LEU A 237 10.88 0.25 -21.50
CA LEU A 237 11.37 0.61 -22.82
C LEU A 237 10.47 -0.03 -23.87
N PHE A 238 9.96 0.77 -24.80
CA PHE A 238 9.04 0.28 -25.81
C PHE A 238 9.36 0.82 -27.21
N ALA A 239 9.01 0.00 -28.21
CA ALA A 239 8.91 0.39 -29.61
C ALA A 239 7.43 0.55 -30.00
N GLY A 240 7.17 1.46 -30.93
CA GLY A 240 5.83 1.82 -31.38
C GLY A 240 5.61 3.33 -31.40
N THR A 241 4.50 3.73 -32.01
CA THR A 241 4.15 5.15 -32.21
C THR A 241 2.74 5.45 -31.69
N PRO A 242 2.50 5.40 -30.36
CA PRO A 242 1.18 5.75 -29.83
C PRO A 242 0.90 7.22 -30.13
N THR A 243 -0.33 7.49 -30.58
CA THR A 243 -0.81 8.86 -30.74
C THR A 243 -1.22 9.43 -29.38
N SER A 244 -1.48 10.74 -29.31
CA SER A 244 -1.99 11.39 -28.09
C SER A 244 -3.35 10.87 -27.60
N SER A 245 -4.06 10.08 -28.41
CA SER A 245 -5.32 9.45 -28.01
C SER A 245 -5.17 7.99 -27.59
N THR A 246 -4.00 7.38 -27.82
CA THR A 246 -3.75 5.98 -27.49
C THR A 246 -3.75 5.80 -25.98
N GLN A 247 -4.68 4.98 -25.48
CA GLN A 247 -4.65 4.53 -24.09
C GLN A 247 -3.54 3.52 -23.94
N ILE A 248 -2.65 3.74 -22.98
CA ILE A 248 -1.55 2.86 -22.62
C ILE A 248 -1.83 2.31 -21.24
N THR A 249 -1.69 1.00 -21.06
CA THR A 249 -1.75 0.37 -19.74
C THR A 249 -0.47 -0.43 -19.50
N VAL A 250 0.15 -0.19 -18.35
CA VAL A 250 1.29 -0.93 -17.84
C VAL A 250 0.84 -1.70 -16.60
N ASP A 251 0.82 -3.02 -16.69
CA ASP A 251 0.58 -3.89 -15.55
C ASP A 251 1.92 -4.29 -14.93
N ILE A 252 2.05 -4.12 -13.62
CA ILE A 252 3.29 -4.37 -12.86
C ILE A 252 3.09 -5.53 -11.89
N GLY A 253 4.06 -6.46 -11.87
CA GLY A 253 3.97 -7.73 -11.16
C GLY A 253 3.32 -8.85 -11.98
N THR A 254 3.24 -8.73 -13.31
CA THR A 254 2.71 -9.79 -14.18
C THR A 254 3.40 -9.80 -15.53
N THR A 255 3.54 -10.98 -16.15
CA THR A 255 3.93 -11.12 -17.56
C THR A 255 2.76 -11.61 -18.43
N GLY A 256 1.53 -11.42 -17.94
CA GLY A 256 0.31 -11.98 -18.51
C GLY A 256 0.10 -13.46 -18.15
N ALA A 257 1.17 -14.27 -18.19
CA ALA A 257 1.12 -15.69 -17.81
C ALA A 257 1.52 -15.95 -16.35
N ASP A 258 2.51 -15.22 -15.83
CA ASP A 258 2.90 -15.29 -14.42
C ASP A 258 2.15 -14.23 -13.61
N THR A 259 1.31 -14.68 -12.68
CA THR A 259 0.54 -13.82 -11.76
C THR A 259 0.99 -14.00 -10.30
N THR A 260 2.15 -14.59 -10.08
CA THR A 260 2.70 -14.85 -8.73
C THR A 260 3.48 -13.68 -8.17
N LYS A 261 3.70 -12.63 -8.95
CA LYS A 261 4.48 -11.45 -8.58
C LYS A 261 3.57 -10.28 -8.18
N TYR A 262 4.07 -9.45 -7.28
CA TYR A 262 3.29 -8.36 -6.68
C TYR A 262 4.20 -7.39 -5.93
N PHE A 263 3.73 -6.17 -5.72
CA PHE A 263 4.21 -5.35 -4.61
C PHE A 263 3.52 -5.78 -3.32
N ILE A 264 4.21 -5.64 -2.20
CA ILE A 264 3.59 -5.69 -0.88
C ILE A 264 2.98 -4.31 -0.63
N ASN A 265 1.71 -4.30 -0.25
CA ASN A 265 0.98 -3.09 0.10
C ASN A 265 1.51 -2.52 1.42
N PRO A 266 1.49 -1.18 1.58
CA PRO A 266 1.87 -0.54 2.83
C PRO A 266 1.00 -1.03 3.99
N ALA A 267 1.56 -0.97 5.20
CA ALA A 267 0.79 -0.93 6.44
C ALA A 267 0.27 0.49 6.69
N LYS A 268 -0.58 0.66 7.72
CA LYS A 268 -1.13 1.97 8.10
C LYS A 268 -0.02 3.00 8.27
N SER A 269 -0.19 4.19 7.68
CA SER A 269 0.81 5.25 7.80
C SER A 269 0.94 5.77 9.24
N LEU A 270 2.18 5.78 9.74
CA LEU A 270 2.54 6.25 11.07
C LEU A 270 2.83 7.76 11.13
N THR A 271 3.11 8.39 9.99
CA THR A 271 3.73 9.72 9.95
C THR A 271 2.97 10.67 9.04
N PRO A 272 2.67 11.91 9.49
CA PRO A 272 2.06 12.96 8.68
C PRO A 272 2.94 13.56 7.56
N THR A 273 3.97 12.87 7.10
CA THR A 273 4.95 13.51 6.22
C THR A 273 5.41 12.57 5.16
N ARG A 274 4.99 12.88 3.93
CA ARG A 274 5.78 12.49 2.79
C ARG A 274 6.10 13.68 1.91
N SER A 275 7.41 13.91 1.77
CA SER A 275 7.98 14.76 0.74
C SER A 275 7.52 14.29 -0.64
N GLY A 276 6.55 15.02 -1.17
CA GLY A 276 5.90 14.83 -2.47
C GLY A 276 4.55 15.54 -2.50
N THR A 277 4.53 16.80 -2.01
CA THR A 277 3.44 17.80 -2.00
C THR A 277 2.15 17.59 -1.23
N GLU A 278 1.79 16.40 -0.76
CA GLU A 278 0.62 16.23 0.13
C GLU A 278 1.07 15.94 1.57
N PRO A 279 0.69 16.76 2.57
CA PRO A 279 0.91 16.43 3.97
C PRO A 279 0.18 15.12 4.25
N GLY A 280 0.92 14.05 4.54
CA GLY A 280 0.29 12.86 5.10
C GLY A 280 -0.46 13.28 6.36
N THR A 281 -1.62 12.75 6.63
CA THR A 281 -2.09 12.65 8.01
C THR A 281 -1.74 11.26 8.48
N ALA A 282 -1.48 11.08 9.78
CA ALA A 282 -1.47 9.72 10.32
C ALA A 282 -2.76 9.02 9.88
N HIS A 283 -2.67 7.72 9.58
CA HIS A 283 -3.81 6.95 9.15
C HIS A 283 -5.00 7.14 10.10
N ILE A 284 -6.20 7.33 9.54
CA ILE A 284 -7.44 7.39 10.31
C ILE A 284 -8.23 6.15 9.97
N SER A 285 -8.51 5.32 10.98
CA SER A 285 -9.25 4.07 10.76
C SER A 285 -10.56 4.31 10.02
N GLY A 286 -10.88 3.44 9.07
CA GLY A 286 -12.02 3.53 8.16
C GLY A 286 -11.84 4.52 7.00
N LYS A 287 -10.66 5.10 6.80
CA LYS A 287 -10.32 5.92 5.63
C LYS A 287 -9.26 5.25 4.77
N ALA A 288 -9.27 5.56 3.47
CA ALA A 288 -8.22 5.11 2.57
C ALA A 288 -6.97 5.98 2.74
N ASP A 289 -5.79 5.36 2.63
CA ASP A 289 -4.53 6.10 2.48
C ASP A 289 -4.28 6.36 1.01
N ILE A 290 -4.09 7.63 0.63
CA ILE A 290 -3.93 8.01 -0.77
C ILE A 290 -2.44 8.12 -1.11
N TRP A 291 -1.99 7.35 -2.09
CA TRP A 291 -0.59 7.29 -2.53
C TRP A 291 -0.45 7.84 -3.95
N PRO A 292 0.46 8.79 -4.19
CA PRO A 292 0.70 9.34 -5.52
C PRO A 292 1.60 8.40 -6.33
N ILE A 293 1.15 7.99 -7.51
CA ILE A 293 1.96 7.30 -8.51
C ILE A 293 2.31 8.30 -9.60
N LEU A 294 3.61 8.55 -9.80
CA LEU A 294 4.07 9.49 -10.83
C LEU A 294 4.32 8.74 -12.13
N ILE A 295 3.83 9.32 -13.23
CA ILE A 295 4.00 8.78 -14.57
C ILE A 295 4.78 9.81 -15.38
N GLU A 296 5.78 9.35 -16.10
CA GLU A 296 6.57 10.19 -17.01
C GLU A 296 6.83 9.41 -18.30
N THR A 297 6.57 10.03 -19.44
CA THR A 297 6.95 9.46 -20.74
C THR A 297 8.15 10.21 -21.28
N ARG A 298 9.05 9.50 -21.95
CA ARG A 298 10.24 10.07 -22.59
C ARG A 298 10.37 9.61 -24.02
N ASN A 299 10.94 10.47 -24.85
CA ASN A 299 11.31 10.13 -26.21
C ASN A 299 12.62 9.34 -26.26
N ASN A 300 13.05 9.03 -27.48
CA ASN A 300 14.26 8.25 -27.76
C ASN A 300 15.59 8.95 -27.46
N VAL A 301 15.56 10.26 -27.14
CA VAL A 301 16.73 11.02 -26.66
C VAL A 301 16.66 11.29 -25.16
N ASP A 302 15.79 10.57 -24.44
CA ASP A 302 15.60 10.65 -22.98
C ASP A 302 15.08 12.00 -22.47
N ALA A 303 14.43 12.79 -23.32
CA ALA A 303 13.73 13.99 -22.90
C ALA A 303 12.30 13.66 -22.47
N THR A 304 11.86 14.22 -21.35
CA THR A 304 10.48 14.14 -20.88
C THR A 304 9.54 14.75 -21.91
N VAL A 305 8.54 13.97 -22.34
CA VAL A 305 7.49 14.39 -23.27
C VAL A 305 6.23 14.72 -22.51
N ASP A 306 5.78 13.80 -21.66
CA ASP A 306 4.61 14.00 -20.79
C ASP A 306 4.91 13.58 -19.36
N ALA A 307 4.20 14.21 -18.42
CA ALA A 307 4.22 13.80 -17.02
C ALA A 307 2.84 13.96 -16.39
N GLY A 308 2.57 13.19 -15.35
CA GLY A 308 1.32 13.26 -14.60
C GLY A 308 1.42 12.51 -13.28
N THR A 309 0.45 12.75 -12.41
CA THR A 309 0.31 12.05 -11.13
C THR A 309 -1.07 11.40 -11.11
N VAL A 310 -1.11 10.11 -10.81
CA VAL A 310 -2.34 9.41 -10.45
C VAL A 310 -2.31 9.04 -8.98
N ARG A 311 -3.46 8.70 -8.43
CA ARG A 311 -3.61 8.38 -7.01
C ARG A 311 -4.17 6.96 -6.89
N VAL A 312 -3.58 6.18 -6.00
CA VAL A 312 -4.08 4.85 -5.62
C VAL A 312 -4.38 4.86 -4.13
N ALA A 313 -5.45 4.19 -3.71
CA ALA A 313 -5.95 4.31 -2.36
C ALA A 313 -6.17 2.95 -1.70
N PRO A 314 -5.13 2.32 -1.13
CA PRO A 314 -5.31 1.18 -0.26
C PRO A 314 -6.19 1.54 0.94
N VAL A 315 -7.04 0.62 1.34
CA VAL A 315 -8.00 0.76 2.44
C VAL A 315 -7.71 -0.27 3.51
N GLU A 316 -7.99 0.08 4.75
CA GLU A 316 -8.31 -0.94 5.75
C GLU A 316 -9.54 -1.67 5.24
N GLY A 317 -9.53 -3.01 5.17
CA GLY A 317 -10.69 -3.74 4.65
C GLY A 317 -11.99 -3.36 5.39
N VAL A 318 -13.14 -3.53 4.74
CA VAL A 318 -14.44 -3.30 5.38
C VAL A 318 -15.00 -4.64 5.83
N GLN A 319 -15.08 -4.87 7.15
CA GLN A 319 -15.78 -6.04 7.67
C GLN A 319 -17.26 -5.72 7.79
N VAL A 320 -18.09 -6.38 6.99
CA VAL A 320 -19.56 -6.31 7.13
C VAL A 320 -20.01 -7.54 7.90
N SER A 321 -20.34 -7.37 9.18
CA SER A 321 -21.03 -8.39 9.97
C SER A 321 -22.52 -8.07 10.07
N ALA A 322 -23.37 -9.02 9.71
CA ALA A 322 -24.81 -8.94 9.92
C ALA A 322 -25.21 -9.93 11.01
N TYR A 323 -25.95 -9.46 12.02
CA TYR A 323 -26.69 -10.35 12.91
C TYR A 323 -27.87 -10.90 12.12
N VAL A 324 -27.76 -12.15 11.68
CA VAL A 324 -28.89 -12.87 11.10
C VAL A 324 -29.61 -13.56 12.25
N ASP A 325 -30.76 -13.03 12.65
CA ASP A 325 -31.64 -13.72 13.60
C ASP A 325 -32.09 -15.04 12.97
N GLN A 326 -31.44 -16.14 13.37
CA GLN A 326 -31.87 -17.48 12.99
C GLN A 326 -33.12 -17.83 13.80
N THR A 327 -34.29 -17.41 13.30
CA THR A 327 -35.56 -17.84 13.87
C THR A 327 -35.87 -19.26 13.38
N LEU A 328 -35.32 -20.27 14.07
CA LEU A 328 -35.74 -21.66 13.91
C LEU A 328 -37.09 -21.85 14.61
N THR A 329 -38.17 -21.73 13.83
CA THR A 329 -39.52 -22.00 14.33
C THR A 329 -39.79 -23.50 14.29
N PHE A 330 -39.74 -24.15 15.45
CA PHE A 330 -40.26 -25.50 15.60
C PHE A 330 -41.75 -25.45 15.96
N LYS A 331 -42.61 -26.10 15.16
CA LYS A 331 -44.02 -26.34 15.50
C LYS A 331 -44.24 -27.84 15.62
N MET A 332 -44.58 -28.29 16.82
CA MET A 332 -44.98 -29.66 17.10
C MET A 332 -46.51 -29.76 17.06
N CYS A 333 -47.06 -30.57 16.15
CA CYS A 333 -48.49 -30.89 16.15
C CYS A 333 -48.76 -31.91 17.27
N GLY A 334 -49.59 -31.56 18.26
CA GLY A 334 -49.99 -32.47 19.34
C GLY A 334 -51.08 -33.45 18.89
N VAL A 335 -50.98 -34.71 19.30
CA VAL A 335 -52.03 -35.73 19.06
C VAL A 335 -53.04 -35.64 20.20
N LYS A 336 -54.34 -35.52 19.89
CA LYS A 336 -55.42 -35.47 20.88
C LYS A 336 -55.46 -36.78 21.69
N THR A 337 -55.35 -36.69 23.00
CA THR A 337 -55.26 -37.82 23.94
C THR A 337 -56.63 -38.43 24.24
N ASP A 338 -57.19 -39.18 23.29
CA ASP A 338 -58.36 -40.03 23.54
C ASP A 338 -58.21 -41.40 22.84
N LYS A 339 -57.03 -42.06 22.92
CA LYS A 339 -56.73 -43.28 22.12
C LYS A 339 -56.05 -44.43 22.87
N THR A 340 -56.34 -45.65 22.42
CA THR A 340 -55.83 -46.95 22.89
C THR A 340 -54.53 -47.38 22.18
N LEU A 341 -53.68 -48.17 22.86
CA LEU A 341 -52.46 -48.77 22.28
C LEU A 341 -52.84 -49.67 21.08
N ASN A 342 -52.35 -49.35 19.88
CA ASN A 342 -52.24 -50.18 18.64
C ASN A 342 -52.74 -49.52 17.35
N ASP A 343 -53.17 -48.27 17.38
CA ASP A 343 -53.55 -47.58 16.14
C ASP A 343 -52.35 -46.87 15.49
N THR A 344 -52.18 -47.05 14.17
CA THR A 344 -51.24 -46.28 13.34
C THR A 344 -51.94 -45.02 12.80
N TYR A 345 -51.33 -43.84 12.96
CA TYR A 345 -51.89 -42.60 12.41
C TYR A 345 -50.85 -41.71 11.73
N GLU A 346 -51.33 -41.00 10.71
CA GLU A 346 -50.64 -39.94 9.99
C GLU A 346 -51.14 -38.59 10.51
N ALA A 347 -50.22 -37.74 10.99
CA ALA A 347 -50.58 -36.40 11.47
C ALA A 347 -50.81 -35.47 10.26
N THR A 348 -52.05 -35.01 10.06
CA THR A 348 -52.34 -34.02 9.01
C THR A 348 -52.31 -32.62 9.62
N CYS A 349 -51.37 -31.77 9.21
CA CYS A 349 -51.35 -30.36 9.57
C CYS A 349 -51.79 -29.54 8.33
N THR A 350 -52.85 -28.74 8.46
CA THR A 350 -53.30 -27.81 7.39
C THR A 350 -52.68 -26.44 7.64
N PHE A 351 -52.00 -25.90 6.64
CA PHE A 351 -51.28 -24.63 6.76
C PHE A 351 -52.13 -23.48 6.24
N ALA A 352 -52.32 -22.44 7.05
CA ALA A 352 -52.60 -21.11 6.54
C ALA A 352 -51.25 -20.42 6.32
N GLY A 353 -50.90 -20.14 5.06
CA GLY A 353 -49.72 -19.35 4.75
C GLY A 353 -49.88 -17.96 5.38
N VAL A 354 -48.92 -17.58 6.22
CA VAL A 354 -48.82 -16.20 6.73
C VAL A 354 -47.80 -15.52 5.83
N GLY A 355 -48.26 -14.50 5.09
CA GLY A 355 -47.43 -13.67 4.22
C GLY A 355 -46.52 -12.73 5.00
#